data_AF-A0A8H7JAD4-F1
#
_entry.id   AF-A0A8H7JAD4-F1
#
_cell.length_a   1.000
_cell.length_b   1.000
_cell.length_c   1.000
_cell.angle_alpha   90.00
_cell.angle_beta   90.00
_cell.angle_gamma   90.00
#
_symmetry.space_group_name_H-M   'P 1'
#
loop_
_entity.id
_entity.type
_entity.pdbx_description
1 polymer ?
#
loop_
_entity_poly.entity_id
_entity_poly.type
_entity_poly.pdbx_seq_one_letter_code
_entity_poly.pdbx_strand_id
1 'polypeptide(L)'
;MNKFFSRAQITKLEPEMAKLTQSLCDKFLRNPKKAPFNVTSAYSCFSTDMISAYCFGEPMGFLEQDGWEPNFREPMSAFLNTSYFFRFFPWARGMVSAAPFLAPYMAGDIGILMRTTVFTDILASSLPEQEKSIDRLAGEAFSLTGAGTETTAWTLSVITFHILSQPKIQAKLAEELQGVDLKDVSWVKLERLPYLSAVIAEGLRLSYGVSARTPRIAQQEHLVYRGHIEGQGDIEYVLPKGTAIGMSSAITHHNEDVFPNSDAFMPERWLGKDVAEKSIMEKSLLAFSKGSRQCVGLK
;
A
#
# COMPACT_ATOMS: atom_id res chain seq x y z
N MET A 1 16.16 0.18 -6.29
CA MET A 1 14.91 0.32 -5.50
C MET A 1 15.17 0.29 -3.98
N ASN A 2 15.55 -0.83 -3.35
CA ASN A 2 15.62 -0.92 -1.87
C ASN A 2 16.45 0.16 -1.14
N LYS A 3 17.52 0.67 -1.75
CA LYS A 3 18.35 1.74 -1.15
C LYS A 3 17.59 3.06 -1.01
N PHE A 4 16.64 3.32 -1.91
CA PHE A 4 15.83 4.55 -1.92
C PHE A 4 14.79 4.54 -0.80
N PHE A 5 14.20 3.39 -0.48
CA PHE A 5 13.21 3.21 0.62
C PHE A 5 13.87 2.89 1.98
N SER A 6 15.06 3.42 2.23
CA SER A 6 15.72 3.25 3.53
C SER A 6 15.19 4.25 4.54
N ARG A 7 15.21 3.88 5.83
CA ARG A 7 14.77 4.74 6.94
C ARG A 7 15.40 6.14 6.86
N ALA A 8 16.68 6.22 6.56
CA ALA A 8 17.40 7.49 6.44
C ALA A 8 16.92 8.38 5.29
N GLN A 9 16.43 7.79 4.18
CA GLN A 9 15.84 8.58 3.10
C GLN A 9 14.43 9.04 3.46
N ILE A 10 13.62 8.18 4.07
CA ILE A 10 12.26 8.54 4.50
C ILE A 10 12.27 9.66 5.53
N THR A 11 13.19 9.65 6.50
CA THR A 11 13.35 10.74 7.49
C THR A 11 13.61 12.10 6.84
N LYS A 12 14.21 12.17 5.64
CA LYS A 12 14.43 13.46 4.96
C LYS A 12 13.14 14.07 4.41
N LEU A 13 12.10 13.26 4.20
CA LEU A 13 10.82 13.68 3.63
C LEU A 13 9.82 14.12 4.70
N GLU A 14 10.15 13.89 5.97
CA GLU A 14 9.28 14.13 7.11
C GLU A 14 8.66 15.55 7.12
N PRO A 15 9.39 16.63 6.79
CA PRO A 15 8.78 17.96 6.69
C PRO A 15 7.70 18.06 5.61
N GLU A 16 7.92 17.46 4.43
CA GLU A 16 6.94 17.49 3.34
C GLU A 16 5.72 16.60 3.67
N MET A 17 5.94 15.44 4.28
CA MET A 17 4.85 14.57 4.75
C MET A 17 3.99 15.29 5.80
N ALA A 18 4.60 16.00 6.75
CA ALA A 18 3.88 16.78 7.75
C ALA A 18 3.05 17.89 7.11
N LYS A 19 3.63 18.63 6.14
CA LYS A 19 2.94 19.67 5.38
C LYS A 19 1.73 19.14 4.59
N LEU A 20 1.88 18.03 3.86
CA LEU A 20 0.77 17.42 3.12
C LEU A 20 -0.32 16.89 4.08
N THR A 21 0.09 16.32 5.21
CA THR A 21 -0.84 15.83 6.25
C THR A 21 -1.66 17.00 6.83
N GLN A 22 -1.00 18.11 7.15
CA GLN A 22 -1.68 19.32 7.63
C GLN A 22 -2.63 19.88 6.56
N SER A 23 -2.22 19.92 5.29
CA SER A 23 -3.08 20.36 4.17
C SER A 23 -4.35 19.51 4.05
N LEU A 24 -4.23 18.18 4.17
CA LEU A 24 -5.36 17.26 4.20
C LEU A 24 -6.30 17.56 5.37
N CYS A 25 -5.77 17.71 6.59
CA CYS A 25 -6.54 18.05 7.78
C CYS A 25 -7.25 19.40 7.63
N ASP A 26 -6.56 20.43 7.14
CA ASP A 26 -7.13 21.75 6.89
C ASP A 26 -8.24 21.69 5.85
N LYS A 27 -8.10 20.86 4.81
CA LYS A 27 -9.15 20.64 3.81
C LYS A 27 -10.37 19.91 4.39
N PHE A 28 -10.15 18.93 5.26
CA PHE A 28 -11.24 18.29 6.02
C PHE A 28 -12.02 19.29 6.89
N LEU A 29 -11.29 20.16 7.61
CA LEU A 29 -11.89 21.16 8.51
C LEU A 29 -12.55 22.33 7.77
N ARG A 30 -12.01 22.71 6.61
CA ARG A 30 -12.58 23.78 5.78
C ARG A 30 -13.98 23.46 5.28
N ASN A 31 -14.40 22.19 5.23
CA ASN A 31 -15.66 21.68 4.66
C ASN A 31 -16.87 22.58 5.03
N PRO A 32 -17.18 23.59 4.19
CA PRO A 32 -17.96 24.75 4.62
C PRO A 32 -19.45 24.42 4.78
N LYS A 33 -19.87 23.28 4.22
CA LYS A 33 -21.25 22.80 4.24
C LYS A 33 -21.45 21.61 5.19
N LYS A 34 -20.39 21.14 5.87
CA LYS A 34 -20.37 19.84 6.58
C LYS A 34 -20.94 18.70 5.71
N ALA A 35 -20.78 18.80 4.39
CA ALA A 35 -21.33 17.83 3.47
C ALA A 35 -20.55 16.51 3.61
N PRO A 36 -21.21 15.34 3.54
CA PRO A 36 -20.51 14.07 3.51
C PRO A 36 -19.66 14.00 2.24
N PHE A 37 -18.48 13.39 2.35
CA PHE A 37 -17.58 13.15 1.23
C PHE A 37 -16.96 11.75 1.35
N ASN A 38 -16.45 11.23 0.23
CA ASN A 38 -15.77 9.95 0.21
C ASN A 38 -14.34 10.10 0.75
N VAL A 39 -14.09 9.56 1.95
CA VAL A 39 -12.76 9.64 2.59
C VAL A 39 -11.69 8.89 1.80
N THR A 40 -12.05 7.83 1.07
CA THR A 40 -11.11 7.09 0.24
C THR A 40 -10.61 7.92 -0.93
N SER A 41 -11.48 8.72 -1.57
CA SER A 41 -11.06 9.66 -2.61
C SER A 41 -10.11 10.71 -2.04
N ALA A 42 -10.38 11.22 -0.84
CA ALA A 42 -9.49 12.16 -0.19
C ALA A 42 -8.11 11.57 0.15
N TYR A 43 -8.08 10.34 0.68
CA TYR A 43 -6.81 9.65 0.93
C TYR A 43 -6.10 9.23 -0.36
N SER A 44 -6.81 9.01 -1.48
CA SER A 44 -6.20 8.79 -2.80
C SER A 44 -5.44 10.05 -3.23
N CYS A 45 -6.07 11.23 -3.19
CA CYS A 45 -5.40 12.52 -3.44
C CYS A 45 -4.15 12.71 -2.56
N PHE A 46 -4.29 12.50 -1.24
CA PHE A 46 -3.17 12.61 -0.30
C PHE A 46 -2.04 11.64 -0.61
N SER A 47 -2.36 10.36 -0.84
CA SER A 47 -1.35 9.33 -1.07
C SER A 47 -0.65 9.52 -2.41
N THR A 48 -1.37 10.02 -3.44
CA THR A 48 -0.77 10.39 -4.73
C THR A 48 0.21 11.54 -4.57
N ASP A 49 -0.16 12.62 -3.89
CA ASP A 49 0.75 13.75 -3.67
C ASP A 49 1.97 13.35 -2.82
N MET A 50 1.78 12.46 -1.84
CA MET A 50 2.87 11.98 -0.99
C MET A 50 3.85 11.09 -1.76
N ILE A 51 3.35 10.12 -2.54
CA ILE A 51 4.22 9.26 -3.34
C ILE A 51 4.86 10.03 -4.50
N SER A 52 4.16 11.00 -5.09
CA SER A 52 4.71 11.82 -6.16
C SER A 52 5.79 12.77 -5.64
N ALA A 53 5.59 13.39 -4.48
CA ALA A 53 6.62 14.20 -3.82
C ALA A 53 7.87 13.38 -3.53
N TYR A 54 7.70 12.13 -3.12
CA TYR A 54 8.83 11.22 -2.90
C TYR A 54 9.52 10.78 -4.20
N CYS A 55 8.77 10.32 -5.19
CA CYS A 55 9.33 9.74 -6.41
C CYS A 55 9.84 10.79 -7.41
N PHE A 56 9.25 11.98 -7.41
CA PHE A 56 9.51 13.03 -8.42
C PHE A 56 10.02 14.34 -7.82
N GLY A 57 10.12 14.43 -6.50
CA GLY A 57 10.57 15.64 -5.80
C GLY A 57 9.49 16.71 -5.61
N GLU A 58 8.29 16.52 -6.17
CA GLU A 58 7.17 17.46 -6.05
C GLU A 58 5.80 16.76 -6.01
N PRO A 59 4.84 17.28 -5.23
CA PRO A 59 3.47 16.80 -5.22
C PRO A 59 2.76 17.09 -6.56
N MET A 60 1.83 16.23 -6.98
CA MET A 60 1.04 16.43 -8.21
C MET A 60 -0.06 17.48 -8.05
N GLY A 61 -0.37 17.89 -6.81
CA GLY A 61 -1.30 18.97 -6.50
C GLY A 61 -2.75 18.52 -6.33
N PHE A 62 -3.01 17.22 -6.14
CA PHE A 62 -4.38 16.69 -5.95
C PHE A 62 -5.04 17.21 -4.66
N LEU A 63 -4.26 17.57 -3.63
CA LEU A 63 -4.79 18.18 -2.42
C LEU A 63 -5.18 19.65 -2.60
N GLU A 64 -4.56 20.36 -3.53
CA GLU A 64 -4.75 21.82 -3.73
C GLU A 64 -6.06 22.14 -4.47
N GLN A 65 -6.58 21.20 -5.26
CA GLN A 65 -7.86 21.35 -5.95
C GLN A 65 -9.03 21.50 -4.97
N ASP A 66 -10.16 22.09 -5.39
CA ASP A 66 -11.31 22.31 -4.51
C ASP A 66 -11.98 20.99 -4.06
N GLY A 67 -12.13 20.05 -4.98
CA GLY A 67 -12.79 18.75 -4.76
C GLY A 67 -11.83 17.61 -4.43
N TRP A 68 -12.36 16.39 -4.46
CA TRP A 68 -11.57 15.15 -4.37
C TRP A 68 -11.46 14.43 -5.72
N GLU A 69 -11.96 15.07 -6.77
CA GLU A 69 -11.91 14.62 -8.16
C GLU A 69 -11.37 15.76 -9.03
N PRO A 70 -10.54 15.46 -10.04
CA PRO A 70 -10.08 14.11 -10.42
C PRO A 70 -9.12 13.51 -9.37
N ASN A 71 -8.96 12.18 -9.39
CA ASN A 71 -8.01 11.45 -8.54
C ASN A 71 -7.49 10.20 -9.27
N PHE A 72 -6.52 9.50 -8.67
CA PHE A 72 -5.89 8.34 -9.30
C PHE A 72 -6.72 7.05 -9.23
N ARG A 73 -7.73 7.01 -8.36
CA ARG A 73 -8.49 5.81 -8.02
C ARG A 73 -9.30 5.26 -9.19
N GLU A 74 -10.10 6.09 -9.83
CA GLU A 74 -10.97 5.68 -10.94
C GLU A 74 -10.15 5.21 -12.15
N PRO A 75 -9.14 5.96 -12.64
CA PRO A 75 -8.23 5.48 -13.69
C PRO A 75 -7.57 4.14 -13.32
N MET A 76 -7.08 4.01 -12.09
CA MET A 76 -6.39 2.79 -11.65
C MET A 76 -7.37 1.61 -11.55
N SER A 77 -8.59 1.82 -11.06
CA SER A 77 -9.62 0.78 -11.02
C SER A 77 -9.99 0.29 -12.42
N ALA A 78 -10.16 1.20 -13.38
CA ALA A 78 -10.41 0.85 -14.78
C ALA A 78 -9.25 0.04 -15.38
N PHE A 79 -8.01 0.45 -15.11
CA PHE A 79 -6.81 -0.29 -15.53
C PHE A 79 -6.73 -1.70 -14.92
N LEU A 80 -6.94 -1.83 -13.61
CA LEU A 80 -6.89 -3.12 -12.93
C LEU A 80 -8.04 -4.04 -13.35
N ASN A 81 -9.25 -3.51 -13.53
CA ASN A 81 -10.39 -4.28 -14.01
C ASN A 81 -10.19 -4.76 -15.44
N THR A 82 -9.44 -4.07 -16.29
CA THR A 82 -9.13 -4.56 -17.65
C THR A 82 -7.96 -5.54 -17.67
N SER A 83 -7.17 -5.61 -16.60
CA SER A 83 -5.94 -6.40 -16.57
C SER A 83 -6.14 -7.92 -16.75
N TYR A 84 -7.30 -8.47 -16.38
CA TYR A 84 -7.60 -9.89 -16.60
C TYR A 84 -7.62 -10.24 -18.09
N PHE A 85 -7.98 -9.30 -18.97
CA PHE A 85 -7.98 -9.51 -20.42
C PHE A 85 -6.60 -9.90 -20.93
N PHE A 86 -5.54 -9.22 -20.46
CA PHE A 86 -4.15 -9.52 -20.85
C PHE A 86 -3.66 -10.89 -20.35
N ARG A 87 -4.33 -11.49 -19.36
CA ARG A 87 -4.02 -12.86 -18.90
C ARG A 87 -4.52 -13.90 -19.90
N PHE A 88 -5.72 -13.70 -20.45
CA PHE A 88 -6.33 -14.66 -21.39
C PHE A 88 -5.87 -14.45 -22.83
N PHE A 89 -5.43 -13.24 -23.18
CA PHE A 89 -4.97 -12.89 -24.53
C PHE A 89 -3.54 -12.34 -24.50
N PRO A 90 -2.50 -13.20 -24.42
CA PRO A 90 -1.11 -12.76 -24.34
C PRO A 90 -0.65 -11.88 -25.51
N TRP A 91 -1.25 -12.05 -26.70
CA TRP A 91 -0.98 -11.19 -27.85
C TRP A 91 -1.44 -9.73 -27.64
N ALA A 92 -2.48 -9.51 -26.82
CA ALA A 92 -2.95 -8.17 -26.49
C ALA A 92 -1.93 -7.38 -25.67
N ARG A 93 -1.01 -8.06 -24.98
CA ARG A 93 0.14 -7.43 -24.31
C ARG A 93 1.05 -6.69 -25.30
N GLY A 94 1.16 -7.19 -26.54
CA GLY A 94 1.87 -6.52 -27.65
C GLY A 94 1.10 -5.33 -28.24
N MET A 95 -0.21 -5.20 -27.97
CA MET A 95 -0.95 -3.99 -28.33
C MET A 95 -0.74 -2.85 -27.32
N VAL A 96 -0.37 -3.17 -26.07
CA VAL A 96 -0.07 -2.15 -25.04
C VAL A 96 1.12 -1.28 -25.44
N SER A 97 2.11 -1.82 -26.16
CA SER A 97 3.20 -1.01 -26.72
C SER A 97 2.77 0.00 -27.79
N ALA A 98 1.55 -0.13 -28.34
CA ALA A 98 0.95 0.87 -29.21
C ALA A 98 0.11 1.92 -28.45
N ALA A 99 -0.15 1.72 -27.15
CA ALA A 99 -0.99 2.60 -26.34
C ALA A 99 -0.47 4.05 -26.22
N PRO A 100 0.84 4.34 -26.15
CA PRO A 100 1.34 5.72 -26.15
C PRO A 100 0.99 6.51 -27.41
N PHE A 101 0.87 5.83 -28.56
CA PHE A 101 0.49 6.46 -29.84
C PHE A 101 -1.01 6.74 -29.93
N LEU A 102 -1.82 5.97 -29.20
CA LEU A 102 -3.28 6.15 -29.13
C LEU A 102 -3.69 7.05 -27.96
N ALA A 103 -2.79 7.30 -26.99
CA ALA A 103 -3.00 8.15 -25.82
C ALA A 103 -3.64 9.53 -26.12
N PRO A 104 -3.22 10.27 -27.16
CA PRO A 104 -3.82 11.57 -27.49
C PRO A 104 -5.26 11.47 -28.02
N TYR A 105 -5.69 10.27 -28.43
CA TYR A 105 -6.99 10.00 -29.05
C TYR A 105 -7.95 9.23 -28.12
N MET A 106 -7.47 8.79 -26.95
CA MET A 106 -8.31 8.17 -25.92
C MET A 106 -8.87 9.26 -24.99
N ALA A 107 -10.18 9.49 -25.04
CA ALA A 107 -10.86 10.44 -24.17
C ALA A 107 -11.02 9.91 -22.73
N GLY A 108 -11.02 10.82 -21.75
CA GLY A 108 -11.30 10.52 -20.33
C GLY A 108 -10.10 10.03 -19.52
N ASP A 109 -10.34 9.73 -18.25
CA ASP A 109 -9.42 9.53 -17.10
C ASP A 109 -8.15 8.68 -17.32
N ILE A 110 -8.08 7.95 -18.43
CA ILE A 110 -6.91 7.18 -18.89
C ILE A 110 -5.74 8.10 -19.30
N GLY A 111 -6.01 9.32 -19.79
CA GLY A 111 -4.97 10.27 -20.19
C GLY A 111 -4.15 10.85 -19.02
N ILE A 112 -4.72 10.88 -17.81
CA ILE A 112 -4.04 11.36 -16.60
C ILE A 112 -2.97 10.34 -16.16
N LEU A 113 -3.21 9.06 -16.40
CA LEU A 113 -2.30 7.96 -16.06
C LEU A 113 -1.01 7.97 -16.88
N MET A 114 -1.02 8.62 -18.05
CA MET A 114 0.08 8.61 -19.04
C MET A 114 0.90 9.90 -19.09
N ARG A 115 0.72 10.85 -18.13
CA ARG A 115 1.65 11.99 -18.03
C ARG A 115 2.97 11.54 -17.42
N THR A 116 3.97 11.39 -18.27
CA THR A 116 5.35 11.10 -17.92
C THR A 116 5.92 12.22 -17.05
N THR A 117 6.39 11.92 -15.84
CA THR A 117 7.17 12.85 -15.00
C THR A 117 8.52 12.23 -14.59
N VAL A 118 9.48 13.12 -14.33
CA VAL A 118 10.90 12.95 -14.65
C VAL A 118 11.74 12.59 -13.42
N PHE A 119 12.56 11.55 -13.56
CA PHE A 119 13.39 10.95 -12.52
C PHE A 119 14.75 11.62 -12.35
N THR A 120 14.82 12.75 -11.67
CA THR A 120 16.08 13.47 -11.43
C THR A 120 17.12 12.62 -10.68
N ASP A 121 16.72 11.85 -9.66
CA ASP A 121 17.65 11.08 -8.83
C ASP A 121 18.13 9.76 -9.45
N ILE A 122 17.29 9.08 -10.25
CA ILE A 122 17.72 7.88 -10.99
C ILE A 122 18.64 8.27 -12.15
N LEU A 123 18.35 9.40 -12.82
CA LEU A 123 19.21 9.95 -13.86
C LEU A 123 20.60 10.35 -13.32
N ALA A 124 20.66 10.88 -12.08
CA ALA A 124 21.90 11.25 -11.39
C ALA A 124 22.67 10.06 -10.77
N SER A 125 22.08 8.86 -10.71
CA SER A 125 22.71 7.68 -10.10
C SER A 125 23.77 7.02 -10.99
N SER A 126 24.62 6.17 -10.41
CA SER A 126 25.65 5.41 -11.13
C SER A 126 25.14 4.14 -11.84
N LEU A 127 23.83 4.07 -12.11
CA LEU A 127 23.24 2.92 -12.81
C LEU A 127 23.70 2.87 -14.28
N PRO A 128 23.76 1.67 -14.90
CA PRO A 128 24.05 1.54 -16.33
C PRO A 128 23.08 2.36 -17.19
N GLU A 129 23.55 2.86 -18.34
CA GLU A 129 22.77 3.75 -19.21
C GLU A 129 21.44 3.13 -19.69
N GLN A 130 21.40 1.80 -19.82
CA GLN A 130 20.18 1.05 -20.15
C GLN A 130 19.11 1.14 -19.06
N GLU A 131 19.50 1.27 -17.78
CA GLU A 131 18.60 1.44 -16.64
C GLU A 131 18.07 2.88 -16.51
N LYS A 132 18.60 3.83 -17.31
CA LYS A 132 18.19 5.23 -17.35
C LYS A 132 17.28 5.58 -18.54
N SER A 133 16.89 4.59 -19.34
CA SER A 133 15.99 4.82 -20.48
C SER A 133 14.65 5.40 -20.03
N ILE A 134 14.13 6.35 -20.81
CA ILE A 134 12.88 7.07 -20.51
C ILE A 134 11.71 6.10 -20.30
N ASP A 135 11.59 5.07 -21.15
CA ASP A 135 10.52 4.07 -21.05
C ASP A 135 10.59 3.26 -19.75
N ARG A 136 11.81 2.90 -19.33
CA ARG A 136 12.01 2.14 -18.09
C ARG A 136 11.67 2.99 -16.86
N LEU A 137 12.12 4.24 -16.88
CA LEU A 137 11.83 5.22 -15.85
C LEU A 137 10.32 5.48 -15.77
N ALA A 138 9.67 5.81 -16.88
CA ALA A 138 8.22 5.99 -16.95
C ALA A 138 7.44 4.76 -16.42
N GLY A 139 7.90 3.56 -16.73
CA GLY A 139 7.32 2.32 -16.19
C GLY A 139 7.50 2.16 -14.67
N GLU A 140 8.67 2.52 -14.13
CA GLU A 140 8.88 2.56 -12.67
C GLU A 140 8.02 3.63 -11.99
N ALA A 141 7.77 4.78 -12.65
CA ALA A 141 6.96 5.87 -12.09
C ALA A 141 5.53 5.42 -11.93
N PHE A 142 5.00 4.86 -13.02
CA PHE A 142 3.67 4.29 -13.03
C PHE A 142 3.52 3.20 -11.96
N SER A 143 4.50 2.30 -11.85
CA SER A 143 4.50 1.24 -10.86
C SER A 143 4.52 1.78 -9.42
N LEU A 144 5.37 2.77 -9.11
CA LEU A 144 5.50 3.34 -7.78
C LEU A 144 4.27 4.15 -7.38
N THR A 145 3.82 5.07 -8.25
CA THR A 145 2.62 5.89 -8.01
C THR A 145 1.39 5.01 -7.83
N GLY A 146 1.19 4.01 -8.71
CA GLY A 146 0.07 3.10 -8.60
C GLY A 146 0.10 2.20 -7.37
N ALA A 147 1.27 1.62 -7.05
CA ALA A 147 1.41 0.75 -5.89
C ALA A 147 1.30 1.52 -4.56
N GLY A 148 1.86 2.73 -4.48
CA GLY A 148 1.90 3.54 -3.26
C GLY A 148 0.62 4.33 -2.97
N THR A 149 -0.16 4.67 -4.00
CA THR A 149 -1.39 5.47 -3.84
C THR A 149 -2.53 4.64 -3.23
N GLU A 150 -3.06 3.67 -3.98
CA GLU A 150 -4.36 3.07 -3.65
C GLU A 150 -4.29 2.15 -2.42
N THR A 151 -3.15 1.48 -2.21
CA THR A 151 -2.97 0.59 -1.06
C THR A 151 -2.94 1.37 0.27
N THR A 152 -2.26 2.51 0.27
CA THR A 152 -2.20 3.44 1.41
C THR A 152 -3.55 4.08 1.65
N ALA A 153 -4.18 4.61 0.59
CA ALA A 153 -5.48 5.25 0.67
C ALA A 153 -6.57 4.31 1.23
N TRP A 154 -6.58 3.05 0.79
CA TRP A 154 -7.49 2.04 1.30
C TRP A 154 -7.22 1.71 2.77
N THR A 155 -5.96 1.53 3.16
CA THR A 155 -5.60 1.25 4.57
C THR A 155 -6.02 2.39 5.50
N LEU A 156 -5.76 3.65 5.12
CA LEU A 156 -6.21 4.82 5.87
C LEU A 156 -7.73 4.88 5.97
N SER A 157 -8.45 4.56 4.89
CA SER A 157 -9.92 4.51 4.89
C SER A 157 -10.47 3.49 5.88
N VAL A 158 -9.91 2.28 5.89
CA VAL A 158 -10.31 1.19 6.80
C VAL A 158 -10.04 1.58 8.25
N ILE A 159 -8.85 2.11 8.55
CA ILE A 159 -8.49 2.59 9.89
C ILE A 159 -9.47 3.68 10.35
N THR A 160 -9.71 4.70 9.52
CA THR A 160 -10.60 5.81 9.85
C THR A 160 -12.04 5.33 10.06
N PHE A 161 -12.55 4.41 9.23
CA PHE A 161 -13.86 3.80 9.42
C PHE A 161 -13.96 3.11 10.78
N HIS A 162 -12.98 2.28 11.16
CA HIS A 162 -13.01 1.55 12.43
C HIS A 162 -12.82 2.47 13.65
N ILE A 163 -12.02 3.52 13.55
CA ILE A 163 -11.88 4.53 14.60
C ILE A 163 -13.22 5.25 14.82
N LEU A 164 -13.85 5.73 13.75
CA LEU A 164 -15.08 6.52 13.84
C LEU A 164 -16.31 5.69 14.23
N SER A 165 -16.34 4.41 13.86
CA SER A 165 -17.43 3.49 14.23
C SER A 165 -17.31 2.94 15.66
N GLN A 166 -16.16 3.11 16.31
CA GLN A 166 -15.89 2.57 17.65
C GLN A 166 -15.43 3.67 18.62
N PRO A 167 -16.36 4.33 19.33
CA PRO A 167 -16.04 5.47 20.21
C PRO A 167 -14.99 5.17 21.28
N LYS A 168 -14.90 3.92 21.75
CA LYS A 168 -13.87 3.50 22.72
C LYS A 168 -12.46 3.58 22.15
N ILE A 169 -12.27 3.13 20.90
CA ILE A 169 -10.98 3.18 20.22
C ILE A 169 -10.60 4.64 19.95
N GLN A 170 -11.56 5.44 19.46
CA GLN A 170 -11.34 6.87 19.24
C GLN A 170 -10.92 7.60 20.52
N ALA A 171 -11.65 7.39 21.63
CA ALA A 171 -11.36 8.03 22.91
C ALA A 171 -9.96 7.66 23.43
N LYS A 172 -9.61 6.37 23.39
CA LYS A 172 -8.31 5.88 23.86
C LYS A 172 -7.15 6.36 22.99
N LEU A 173 -7.34 6.44 21.68
CA LEU A 173 -6.34 7.03 20.77
C LEU A 173 -6.18 8.53 21.04
N ALA A 174 -7.29 9.27 21.24
CA ALA A 174 -7.24 10.69 21.57
C ALA A 174 -6.55 10.96 22.91
N GLU A 175 -6.76 10.09 23.91
CA GLU A 175 -6.08 10.14 25.21
C GLU A 175 -4.57 9.94 25.06
N GLU A 176 -4.11 8.95 24.29
CA GLU A 176 -2.67 8.73 24.04
C GLU A 176 -2.01 9.92 23.32
N LEU A 177 -2.75 10.57 22.42
CA LEU A 177 -2.27 11.73 21.67
C LEU A 177 -2.41 13.04 22.46
N GLN A 178 -3.02 13.03 23.65
CA GLN A 178 -3.21 14.21 24.45
C GLN A 178 -1.86 14.78 24.91
N GLY A 179 -1.60 16.05 24.59
CA GLY A 179 -0.34 16.73 24.93
C GLY A 179 0.82 16.45 23.98
N VAL A 180 0.61 15.64 22.93
CA VAL A 180 1.56 15.54 21.82
C VAL A 180 1.29 16.71 20.86
N ASP A 181 2.32 17.51 20.56
CA ASP A 181 2.22 18.52 19.51
C ASP A 181 2.30 17.84 18.14
N LEU A 182 1.13 17.52 17.57
CA LEU A 182 1.01 16.82 16.29
C LEU A 182 1.51 17.65 15.09
N LYS A 183 1.75 18.95 15.26
CA LYS A 183 2.31 19.81 14.19
C LYS A 183 3.84 19.73 14.11
N ASP A 184 4.49 19.33 15.21
CA ASP A 184 5.94 19.21 15.33
C ASP A 184 6.34 17.92 16.06
N VAL A 185 5.72 16.81 15.66
CA VAL A 185 6.02 15.47 16.16
C VAL A 185 6.87 14.72 15.16
N SER A 186 8.00 14.18 15.63
CA SER A 186 8.85 13.40 14.76
C SER A 186 8.32 11.97 14.55
N TRP A 187 8.65 11.37 13.41
CA TRP A 187 8.33 9.97 13.11
C TRP A 187 8.78 9.02 14.22
N VAL A 188 9.99 9.23 14.75
CA VAL A 188 10.54 8.41 15.84
C VAL A 188 9.71 8.50 17.12
N LYS A 189 9.08 9.65 17.40
CA LYS A 189 8.16 9.80 18.52
C LYS A 189 6.84 9.07 18.25
N LEU A 190 6.29 9.20 17.04
CA LEU A 190 5.05 8.53 16.65
C LEU A 190 5.15 6.99 16.73
N GLU A 191 6.26 6.41 16.28
CA GLU A 191 6.48 4.95 16.37
C GLU A 191 6.54 4.41 17.81
N ARG A 192 6.78 5.29 18.80
CA ARG A 192 6.83 4.89 20.21
C ARG A 192 5.47 4.94 20.89
N LEU A 193 4.44 5.42 20.21
CA LEU A 193 3.07 5.46 20.72
C LEU A 193 2.44 4.06 20.56
N PRO A 194 2.27 3.30 21.66
CA PRO A 194 1.89 1.90 21.58
C PRO A 194 0.48 1.70 21.02
N TYR A 195 -0.49 2.54 21.38
CA TYR A 195 -1.87 2.39 20.91
C TYR A 195 -2.03 2.82 19.46
N LEU A 196 -1.42 3.93 19.03
CA LEU A 196 -1.35 4.32 17.62
C LEU A 196 -0.72 3.21 16.77
N SER A 197 0.40 2.64 17.21
CA SER A 197 1.06 1.53 16.51
C SER A 197 0.18 0.28 16.43
N ALA A 198 -0.57 -0.01 17.50
CA ALA A 198 -1.53 -1.11 17.54
C ALA A 198 -2.72 -0.89 16.59
N VAL A 199 -3.25 0.33 16.50
CA VAL A 199 -4.32 0.72 15.57
C VAL A 199 -3.85 0.57 14.13
N ILE A 200 -2.63 1.01 13.81
CA ILE A 200 -2.04 0.86 12.48
C ILE A 200 -1.83 -0.63 12.14
N ALA A 201 -1.29 -1.43 13.06
CA ALA A 201 -1.08 -2.86 12.86
C ALA A 201 -2.41 -3.60 12.59
N GLU A 202 -3.45 -3.30 13.37
CA GLU A 202 -4.78 -3.90 13.17
C GLU A 202 -5.44 -3.42 11.87
N GLY A 203 -5.26 -2.14 11.52
CA GLY A 203 -5.67 -1.59 10.23
C GLY A 203 -5.03 -2.28 9.05
N LEU A 204 -3.73 -2.53 9.10
CA LEU A 204 -3.00 -3.28 8.08
C LEU A 204 -3.47 -4.74 8.00
N ARG A 205 -3.87 -5.34 9.12
CA ARG A 205 -4.43 -6.69 9.13
C ARG A 205 -5.76 -6.74 8.38
N LEU A 206 -6.66 -5.80 8.64
CA LEU A 206 -8.02 -5.79 8.07
C LEU A 206 -8.16 -5.02 6.75
N SER A 207 -7.14 -4.28 6.31
CA SER A 207 -7.18 -3.64 4.98
C SER A 207 -6.89 -4.63 3.85
N TYR A 208 -6.23 -5.75 4.16
CA TYR A 208 -5.79 -6.84 3.27
C TYR A 208 -4.86 -6.43 2.12
N GLY A 209 -4.74 -5.14 1.81
CA GLY A 209 -3.95 -4.60 0.70
C GLY A 209 -4.25 -5.32 -0.60
N VAL A 210 -3.22 -5.99 -1.15
CA VAL A 210 -3.37 -6.87 -2.30
C VAL A 210 -3.99 -8.20 -1.87
N SER A 211 -5.32 -8.32 -2.04
CA SER A 211 -6.09 -9.51 -1.63
C SER A 211 -5.91 -10.72 -2.56
N ALA A 212 -5.36 -10.51 -3.77
CA ALA A 212 -5.03 -11.58 -4.70
C ALA A 212 -3.96 -12.51 -4.11
N ARG A 213 -4.00 -13.80 -4.47
CA ARG A 213 -2.91 -14.71 -4.11
C ARG A 213 -1.61 -14.21 -4.72
N THR A 214 -0.53 -14.22 -3.95
CA THR A 214 0.79 -13.80 -4.42
C THR A 214 1.53 -15.01 -5.01
N PRO A 215 1.54 -15.21 -6.34
CA PRO A 215 2.11 -16.42 -6.91
C PRO A 215 3.64 -16.44 -6.80
N ARG A 216 4.18 -17.63 -6.61
CA ARG A 216 5.58 -18.01 -6.76
C ARG A 216 5.62 -19.22 -7.67
N ILE A 217 6.58 -19.23 -8.59
CA ILE A 217 6.72 -20.30 -9.58
C ILE A 217 8.16 -20.77 -9.54
N ALA A 218 8.38 -22.02 -9.12
CA ALA A 218 9.67 -22.68 -9.28
C ALA A 218 9.81 -23.11 -10.74
N GLN A 219 10.60 -22.39 -11.53
CA GLN A 219 10.70 -22.64 -12.97
C GLN A 219 11.63 -23.80 -13.32
N GLN A 220 12.62 -24.07 -12.46
CA GLN A 220 13.73 -24.99 -12.79
C GLN A 220 13.68 -26.31 -12.01
N GLU A 221 12.83 -26.41 -10.98
CA GLU A 221 12.78 -27.56 -10.08
C GLU A 221 11.35 -27.94 -9.72
N HIS A 222 11.17 -29.24 -9.44
CA HIS A 222 9.97 -29.74 -8.79
C HIS A 222 10.04 -29.38 -7.30
N LEU A 223 8.98 -28.83 -6.73
CA LEU A 223 8.92 -28.58 -5.29
C LEU A 223 8.34 -29.81 -4.60
N VAL A 224 8.91 -30.22 -3.48
CA VAL A 224 8.36 -31.32 -2.68
C VAL A 224 7.82 -30.74 -1.37
N TYR A 225 6.50 -30.77 -1.24
CA TYR A 225 5.83 -30.41 0.01
C TYR A 225 5.71 -31.63 0.90
N ARG A 226 6.19 -31.52 2.13
CA ARG A 226 6.06 -32.53 3.17
C ARG A 226 5.35 -31.92 4.37
N GLY A 227 4.41 -32.64 4.94
CA GLY A 227 3.63 -32.17 6.07
C GLY A 227 2.92 -33.30 6.78
N HIS A 228 2.20 -32.96 7.83
CA HIS A 228 1.33 -33.87 8.56
C HIS A 228 -0.09 -33.32 8.51
N ILE A 229 -1.06 -34.15 8.12
CA ILE A 229 -2.48 -33.80 8.17
C ILE A 229 -3.13 -34.69 9.23
N GLU A 230 -3.78 -34.07 10.20
CA GLU A 230 -4.52 -34.78 11.24
C GLU A 230 -5.56 -35.72 10.59
N GLY A 231 -5.52 -36.99 10.95
CA GLY A 231 -6.37 -38.04 10.37
C GLY A 231 -5.90 -38.63 9.03
N GLN A 232 -4.91 -38.06 8.35
CA GLN A 232 -4.31 -38.63 7.12
C GLN A 232 -2.84 -39.05 7.29
N GLY A 233 -2.17 -38.57 8.35
CA GLY A 233 -0.78 -38.89 8.63
C GLY A 233 0.20 -38.03 7.85
N ASP A 234 1.43 -38.53 7.68
CA ASP A 234 2.47 -37.85 6.93
C ASP A 234 2.18 -37.89 5.44
N ILE A 235 2.29 -36.72 4.80
CA ILE A 235 2.04 -36.54 3.38
C ILE A 235 3.30 -36.03 2.66
N GLU A 236 3.47 -36.47 1.42
CA GLU A 236 4.44 -35.95 0.49
C GLU A 236 3.77 -35.66 -0.85
N TYR A 237 3.87 -34.42 -1.33
CA TYR A 237 3.35 -33.97 -2.61
C TYR A 237 4.46 -33.37 -3.46
N VAL A 238 4.64 -33.90 -4.66
CA VAL A 238 5.55 -33.34 -5.67
C VAL A 238 4.77 -32.37 -6.55
N LEU A 239 5.06 -31.08 -6.40
CA LEU A 239 4.54 -30.00 -7.23
C LEU A 239 5.44 -29.86 -8.48
N PRO A 240 4.90 -30.07 -9.69
CA PRO A 240 5.68 -29.97 -10.91
C PRO A 240 6.35 -28.61 -11.09
N LYS A 241 7.57 -28.57 -11.66
CA LYS A 241 8.19 -27.32 -12.08
C LYS A 241 7.23 -26.53 -12.98
N GLY A 242 7.18 -25.21 -12.79
CA GLY A 242 6.23 -24.32 -13.47
C GLY A 242 4.87 -24.20 -12.77
N THR A 243 4.59 -24.98 -11.72
CA THR A 243 3.35 -24.83 -10.94
C THR A 243 3.37 -23.54 -10.13
N ALA A 244 2.32 -22.73 -10.26
CA ALA A 244 2.14 -21.54 -9.45
C ALA A 244 1.53 -21.87 -8.09
N ILE A 245 2.25 -21.54 -7.03
CA ILE A 245 1.79 -21.62 -5.64
C ILE A 245 1.68 -20.21 -5.06
N GLY A 246 0.68 -19.94 -4.23
CA GLY A 246 0.51 -18.60 -3.68
C GLY A 246 -0.30 -18.59 -2.40
N MET A 247 0.00 -17.62 -1.55
CA MET A 247 -0.69 -17.36 -0.30
C MET A 247 -1.53 -16.09 -0.42
N SER A 248 -2.57 -15.99 0.40
CA SER A 248 -3.41 -14.79 0.51
C SER A 248 -3.23 -14.20 1.91
N SER A 249 -2.87 -12.93 1.97
CA SER A 249 -2.81 -12.17 3.23
C SER A 249 -4.18 -12.21 3.92
N ALA A 250 -5.27 -12.03 3.18
CA ALA A 250 -6.63 -12.10 3.72
C ALA A 250 -6.88 -13.43 4.45
N ILE A 251 -6.57 -14.58 3.85
CA ILE A 251 -6.75 -15.88 4.50
C ILE A 251 -5.89 -16.00 5.77
N THR A 252 -4.61 -15.62 5.69
CA THR A 252 -3.68 -15.72 6.84
C THR A 252 -4.07 -14.79 7.99
N HIS A 253 -4.54 -13.58 7.67
CA HIS A 253 -4.97 -12.58 8.65
C HIS A 253 -6.26 -12.98 9.39
N HIS A 254 -6.97 -14.00 8.88
CA HIS A 254 -8.16 -14.61 9.48
C HIS A 254 -7.92 -16.02 10.04
N ASN A 255 -6.66 -16.41 10.22
CA ASN A 255 -6.36 -17.62 10.98
C ASN A 255 -6.68 -17.38 12.46
N GLU A 256 -7.78 -17.97 12.95
CA GLU A 256 -8.26 -17.84 14.34
C GLU A 256 -7.28 -18.38 15.39
N ASP A 257 -6.38 -19.30 15.02
CA ASP A 257 -5.32 -19.78 15.92
C ASP A 257 -4.29 -18.67 16.23
N VAL A 258 -4.15 -17.70 15.33
CA VAL A 258 -3.21 -16.58 15.46
C VAL A 258 -3.93 -15.28 15.83
N PHE A 259 -5.11 -15.06 15.26
CA PHE A 259 -5.91 -13.86 15.45
C PHE A 259 -7.32 -14.21 15.93
N PRO A 260 -7.50 -14.61 17.21
CA PRO A 260 -8.82 -14.89 17.74
C PRO A 260 -9.79 -13.71 17.56
N ASN A 261 -11.04 -14.01 17.17
CA ASN A 261 -12.04 -13.05 16.72
C ASN A 261 -11.51 -12.20 15.56
N SER A 262 -11.07 -12.86 14.49
CA SER A 262 -10.31 -12.23 13.42
C SER A 262 -11.10 -11.17 12.62
N ASP A 263 -12.42 -11.22 12.62
CA ASP A 263 -13.25 -10.19 11.96
C ASP A 263 -13.37 -8.90 12.79
N ALA A 264 -13.05 -8.93 14.08
CA ALA A 264 -13.11 -7.76 14.93
C ALA A 264 -11.85 -6.88 14.77
N PHE A 265 -12.06 -5.58 14.59
CA PHE A 265 -10.97 -4.59 14.68
C PHE A 265 -10.66 -4.35 16.16
N MET A 266 -9.61 -5.00 16.67
CA MET A 266 -9.25 -4.99 18.09
C MET A 266 -7.77 -4.64 18.29
N PRO A 267 -7.39 -3.35 18.35
CA PRO A 267 -6.00 -2.92 18.55
C PRO A 267 -5.36 -3.51 19.82
N GLU A 268 -6.15 -3.78 20.85
CA GLU A 268 -5.71 -4.36 22.13
C GLU A 268 -4.91 -5.66 21.96
N ARG A 269 -5.13 -6.44 20.90
CA ARG A 269 -4.38 -7.67 20.65
C ARG A 269 -2.86 -7.42 20.49
N TRP A 270 -2.47 -6.25 20.01
CA TRP A 270 -1.07 -5.88 19.78
C TRP A 270 -0.35 -5.35 21.04
N LEU A 271 -1.10 -5.13 22.12
CA LEU A 271 -0.62 -4.58 23.40
C LEU A 271 -0.34 -5.68 24.45
N GLY A 272 -0.59 -6.95 24.10
CA GLY A 272 -0.41 -8.09 25.00
C GLY A 272 1.00 -8.17 25.59
N LYS A 273 1.09 -8.73 26.81
CA LYS A 273 2.37 -8.91 27.52
C LYS A 273 3.12 -10.16 27.09
N ASP A 274 2.45 -11.11 26.42
CA ASP A 274 3.09 -12.31 25.91
C ASP A 274 3.91 -11.97 24.64
N VAL A 275 5.22 -12.03 24.80
CA VAL A 275 6.19 -11.73 23.74
C VAL A 275 6.15 -12.79 22.63
N ALA A 276 5.85 -14.05 22.97
CA ALA A 276 5.78 -15.14 22.00
C ALA A 276 4.54 -15.00 21.11
N GLU A 277 3.37 -14.77 21.71
CA GLU A 277 2.12 -14.54 20.96
C GLU A 277 2.24 -13.32 20.05
N LYS A 278 2.77 -12.20 20.58
CA LYS A 278 3.02 -11.00 19.78
C LYS A 278 3.97 -11.28 18.61
N SER A 279 5.05 -12.02 18.85
CA SER A 279 5.99 -12.41 17.79
C SER A 279 5.32 -13.25 16.71
N ILE A 280 4.42 -14.16 17.07
CA ILE A 280 3.65 -14.98 16.11
C ILE A 280 2.71 -14.09 15.29
N MET A 281 1.99 -13.15 15.92
CA MET A 281 1.10 -12.21 15.21
C MET A 281 1.89 -11.31 14.25
N GLU A 282 3.01 -10.73 14.67
CA GLU A 282 3.90 -9.93 13.80
C GLU A 282 4.49 -10.77 12.65
N LYS A 283 4.77 -12.05 12.91
CA LYS A 283 5.22 -12.99 11.88
C LYS A 283 4.11 -13.31 10.88
N SER A 284 2.86 -13.30 11.31
CA SER A 284 1.68 -13.60 10.50
C SER A 284 1.01 -12.38 9.87
N LEU A 285 1.45 -11.16 10.21
CA LEU A 285 1.05 -9.94 9.51
C LEU A 285 1.78 -9.86 8.16
N LEU A 286 1.04 -10.13 7.09
CA LEU A 286 1.51 -10.24 5.71
C LEU A 286 1.00 -9.12 4.80
N ALA A 287 0.54 -7.99 5.35
CA ALA A 287 0.08 -6.83 4.59
C ALA A 287 1.11 -6.32 3.55
N PHE A 288 2.41 -6.50 3.86
CA PHE A 288 3.52 -6.14 2.97
C PHE A 288 4.26 -7.35 2.39
N SER A 289 3.73 -8.58 2.55
CA SER A 289 4.42 -9.84 2.23
C SER A 289 5.76 -9.98 3.00
N LYS A 290 6.51 -11.06 2.74
CA LYS A 290 7.81 -11.38 3.34
C LYS A 290 8.81 -11.96 2.33
N GLY A 291 10.08 -12.01 2.73
CA GLY A 291 11.18 -12.57 1.94
C GLY A 291 11.68 -11.62 0.84
N SER A 292 12.34 -12.18 -0.17
CA SER A 292 13.02 -11.42 -1.24
C SER A 292 12.08 -10.59 -2.14
N ARG A 293 10.76 -10.78 -2.00
CA ARG A 293 9.71 -10.06 -2.73
C ARG A 293 8.77 -9.31 -1.77
N GLN A 294 9.24 -8.95 -0.58
CA GLN A 294 8.52 -8.07 0.33
C GLN A 294 8.33 -6.69 -0.32
N CYS A 295 7.21 -6.04 -0.02
CA CYS A 295 6.94 -4.67 -0.48
C CYS A 295 8.06 -3.73 -0.02
N VAL A 296 8.56 -2.91 -0.95
CA VAL A 296 9.65 -1.97 -0.68
C VAL A 296 9.17 -0.71 0.04
N GLY A 297 7.89 -0.35 -0.11
CA GLY A 297 7.26 0.82 0.51
C GLY A 297 6.70 0.57 1.92
N LEU A 298 7.31 -0.32 2.69
CA LEU A 298 6.92 -0.58 4.09
C LEU A 298 7.42 0.52 5.05
N LYS A 299 8.53 1.18 4.69
CA LYS A 299 9.18 2.21 5.50
C LYS A 299 8.65 3.58 5.14
#